data_AF-A0A743Z8R1-F1
#
_entry.id   AF-A0A743Z8R1-F1
#
_cell.length_a   1.000
_cell.length_b   1.000
_cell.length_c   1.000
_cell.angle_alpha   90.00
_cell.angle_beta   90.00
_cell.angle_gamma   90.00
#
_symmetry.space_group_name_H-M   'P 1'
#
loop_
_entity.id
_entity.type
_entity.pdbx_description
1 polymer ?
#
loop_
_entity_poly.entity_id
_entity_poly.type
_entity_poly.pdbx_seq_one_letter_code
_entity_poly.pdbx_strand_id
1 'polypeptide(L)'
;MKSLLTLAKDLEQQSKAQQQSTGEMLKAAFSEHEQSVKAELNASAKRISDAINAHEKDMKAVMQSNRQNVLRMVGRTWLTITMVTVLLTGTSGSVLWWQGKKILSNTETISQQKESLARLNARTWGVTYRSDEHGRFLVLPEGMKADTNWTVNEGKQNAVRLVRE
;
A
#
# COMPACT_ATOMS: atom_id res chain seq x y z
N MET A 1 -88.10 -43.94 -58.31
CA MET A 1 -87.35 -44.63 -57.22
C MET A 1 -85.92 -45.01 -57.61
N LYS A 2 -85.65 -45.61 -58.78
CA LYS A 2 -84.29 -46.02 -59.18
C LYS A 2 -83.27 -44.87 -59.26
N SER A 3 -83.65 -43.68 -59.75
CA SER A 3 -82.76 -42.52 -59.90
C SER A 3 -82.29 -41.90 -58.57
N LEU A 4 -83.16 -41.86 -57.55
CA LEU A 4 -82.81 -41.37 -56.21
C LEU A 4 -81.84 -42.32 -55.50
N LEU A 5 -81.98 -43.63 -55.74
CA LEU A 5 -81.12 -44.64 -55.14
C LEU A 5 -79.71 -44.62 -55.77
N THR A 6 -79.60 -44.39 -57.08
CA THR A 6 -78.29 -44.14 -57.72
C THR A 6 -77.66 -42.83 -57.25
N LEU A 7 -78.42 -41.75 -57.14
CA LEU A 7 -77.91 -40.47 -56.65
C LEU A 7 -77.39 -40.56 -55.21
N ALA A 8 -78.13 -41.24 -54.33
CA ALA A 8 -77.73 -41.46 -52.94
C ALA A 8 -76.43 -42.27 -52.84
N LYS A 9 -76.28 -43.29 -53.70
CA LYS A 9 -75.08 -44.14 -53.76
C LYS A 9 -73.86 -43.36 -54.27
N ASP A 10 -74.06 -42.50 -55.25
CA ASP A 10 -72.99 -41.65 -55.82
C ASP A 10 -72.53 -40.59 -54.81
N LEU A 11 -73.48 -39.95 -54.09
CA LEU A 11 -73.17 -39.03 -53.00
C LEU A 11 -72.44 -39.71 -51.84
N GLU A 12 -72.84 -40.92 -51.46
CA GLU A 12 -72.15 -41.68 -50.41
C GLU A 12 -70.69 -41.99 -50.83
N GLN A 13 -70.50 -42.38 -52.08
CA GLN A 13 -69.19 -42.72 -52.62
C GLN A 13 -68.30 -41.49 -52.77
N GLN A 14 -68.86 -40.36 -53.23
CA GLN A 14 -68.17 -39.07 -53.30
C GLN A 14 -67.82 -38.54 -51.91
N SER A 15 -68.70 -38.67 -50.92
CA SER A 15 -68.43 -38.32 -49.53
C SER A 15 -67.27 -39.13 -48.95
N LYS A 16 -67.23 -40.45 -49.20
CA LYS A 16 -66.14 -41.32 -48.75
C LYS A 16 -64.82 -40.97 -49.42
N ALA A 17 -64.83 -40.72 -50.73
CA ALA A 17 -63.64 -40.29 -51.48
C ALA A 17 -63.13 -38.93 -50.99
N GLN A 18 -64.04 -37.98 -50.73
CA GLN A 18 -63.69 -36.65 -50.21
C GLN A 18 -63.14 -36.73 -48.78
N GLN A 19 -63.69 -37.57 -47.91
CA GLN A 19 -63.15 -37.81 -46.57
C GLN A 19 -61.75 -38.41 -46.62
N GLN A 20 -61.51 -39.39 -47.50
CA GLN A 20 -60.18 -39.98 -47.69
C GLN A 20 -59.18 -38.95 -48.22
N SER A 21 -59.53 -38.21 -49.27
CA SER A 21 -58.68 -37.17 -49.85
C SER A 21 -58.36 -36.06 -48.84
N THR A 22 -59.35 -35.63 -48.05
CA THR A 22 -59.14 -34.64 -46.98
C THR A 22 -58.23 -35.19 -45.89
N GLY A 23 -58.39 -36.46 -45.51
CA GLY A 23 -57.53 -37.13 -44.53
C GLY A 23 -56.07 -37.25 -45.00
N GLU A 24 -55.85 -37.60 -46.26
CA GLU A 24 -54.51 -37.66 -46.85
C GLU A 24 -53.86 -36.28 -46.96
N MET A 25 -54.62 -35.28 -47.40
CA MET A 25 -54.14 -33.89 -47.49
C MET A 25 -53.75 -33.35 -46.11
N LEU A 26 -54.57 -33.59 -45.08
CA LEU A 26 -54.24 -33.19 -43.71
C LEU A 26 -53.00 -33.90 -43.19
N LYS A 27 -52.88 -35.21 -43.42
CA LYS A 27 -51.71 -35.99 -43.00
C LYS A 27 -50.43 -35.48 -43.67
N ALA A 28 -50.48 -35.13 -44.94
CA ALA A 28 -49.36 -34.53 -45.66
C ALA A 28 -48.98 -33.16 -45.08
N ALA A 29 -49.96 -32.27 -44.91
CA ALA A 29 -49.73 -30.94 -44.35
C ALA A 29 -49.17 -30.99 -42.91
N PHE A 30 -49.68 -31.88 -42.05
CA PHE A 30 -49.14 -32.08 -40.71
C PHE A 30 -47.74 -32.66 -40.73
N SER A 31 -47.45 -33.62 -41.63
CA SER A 31 -46.11 -34.19 -41.75
C SER A 31 -45.09 -33.16 -42.22
N GLU A 32 -45.46 -32.28 -43.15
CA GLU A 32 -44.59 -31.19 -43.64
C GLU A 32 -44.37 -30.14 -42.54
N HIS A 33 -45.43 -29.75 -41.84
CA HIS A 33 -45.32 -28.83 -40.71
C HIS A 33 -44.44 -29.39 -39.59
N GLU A 34 -44.58 -30.67 -39.25
CA GLU A 34 -43.74 -31.32 -38.23
C GLU A 34 -42.26 -31.33 -38.64
N GLN A 35 -41.96 -31.57 -39.92
CA GLN A 35 -40.59 -31.48 -40.43
C GLN A 35 -40.04 -30.06 -40.36
N SER A 36 -40.84 -29.06 -40.75
CA SER A 36 -40.45 -27.65 -40.70
C SER A 36 -40.17 -27.21 -39.26
N VAL A 37 -41.06 -27.55 -38.32
CA VAL A 37 -40.89 -27.27 -36.88
C VAL A 37 -39.62 -27.92 -36.34
N LYS A 38 -39.34 -29.19 -36.68
CA LYS A 38 -38.11 -29.88 -36.26
C LYS A 38 -36.85 -29.22 -36.83
N ALA A 39 -36.89 -28.80 -38.09
CA ALA A 39 -35.78 -28.11 -38.73
C ALA A 39 -35.50 -26.76 -38.07
N GLU A 40 -36.55 -25.98 -37.77
CA GLU A 40 -36.42 -24.68 -37.13
C GLU A 40 -35.97 -24.78 -35.67
N LEU A 41 -36.48 -25.76 -34.91
CA LEU A 41 -35.99 -26.07 -33.55
C LEU A 41 -34.50 -26.43 -33.55
N ASN A 42 -34.06 -27.27 -34.48
CA ASN A 42 -32.65 -27.64 -34.59
C ASN A 42 -31.79 -26.42 -34.97
N ALA A 43 -32.25 -25.60 -35.92
CA ALA A 43 -31.58 -24.36 -36.28
C ALA A 43 -31.52 -23.37 -35.10
N SER A 44 -32.59 -23.26 -34.32
CA SER A 44 -32.65 -22.42 -33.12
C SER A 44 -31.68 -22.91 -32.03
N ALA A 45 -31.68 -24.21 -31.73
CA ALA A 45 -30.75 -24.82 -30.78
C ALA A 45 -29.29 -24.56 -31.19
N LYS A 46 -28.98 -24.67 -32.48
CA LYS A 46 -27.65 -24.35 -33.02
C LYS A 46 -27.29 -22.88 -32.84
N ARG A 47 -28.19 -21.95 -33.19
CA ARG A 47 -27.97 -20.51 -33.00
C ARG A 47 -27.74 -20.14 -31.54
N ILE A 48 -28.52 -20.73 -30.62
CA ILE A 48 -28.35 -20.51 -29.18
C ILE A 48 -26.99 -21.03 -28.72
N SER A 49 -26.61 -22.24 -29.13
CA SER A 49 -25.30 -22.81 -28.79
C SER A 49 -24.14 -21.96 -29.33
N ASP A 50 -24.24 -21.51 -30.58
CA ASP A 50 -23.22 -20.64 -31.19
C ASP A 50 -23.12 -19.29 -30.47
N ALA A 51 -24.24 -18.69 -30.09
CA ALA A 51 -24.27 -17.44 -29.33
C ALA A 51 -23.69 -17.60 -27.92
N ILE A 52 -23.99 -18.71 -27.22
CA ILE A 52 -23.41 -19.02 -25.91
C ILE A 52 -21.89 -19.20 -26.03
N ASN A 53 -21.42 -19.95 -27.02
CA ASN A 53 -19.99 -20.18 -27.24
C ASN A 53 -19.24 -18.89 -27.59
N ALA A 54 -19.85 -18.02 -28.41
CA ALA A 54 -19.28 -16.70 -28.72
C ALA A 54 -19.21 -15.83 -27.45
N HIS A 55 -20.30 -15.78 -26.69
CA HIS A 55 -20.36 -15.02 -25.44
C HIS A 55 -19.34 -15.52 -24.40
N GLU A 56 -19.14 -16.83 -24.26
CA GLU A 56 -18.12 -17.39 -23.36
C GLU A 56 -16.70 -16.98 -23.77
N LYS A 57 -16.40 -17.02 -25.08
CA LYS A 57 -15.10 -16.60 -25.60
C LYS A 57 -14.82 -15.12 -25.33
N ASP A 58 -15.80 -14.26 -25.60
CA ASP A 58 -15.68 -12.82 -25.35
C ASP A 58 -15.51 -12.54 -23.86
N MET A 59 -16.31 -13.19 -23.00
CA MET A 59 -16.21 -13.03 -21.56
C MET A 59 -14.86 -13.50 -21.03
N LYS A 60 -14.32 -14.61 -21.55
CA LYS A 60 -12.97 -15.08 -21.21
C LYS A 60 -11.88 -14.10 -21.66
N ALA A 61 -12.01 -13.52 -22.86
CA ALA A 61 -11.07 -12.53 -23.37
C ALA A 61 -11.08 -11.26 -22.50
N VAL A 62 -12.26 -10.74 -22.15
CA VAL A 62 -12.43 -9.57 -21.27
C VAL A 62 -11.91 -9.86 -19.86
N MET A 63 -12.17 -11.06 -19.32
CA MET A 63 -11.69 -11.42 -17.99
C MET A 63 -10.17 -11.58 -17.96
N GLN A 64 -9.56 -12.10 -19.03
CA GLN A 64 -8.12 -12.20 -19.17
C GLN A 64 -7.46 -10.82 -19.31
N SER A 65 -8.03 -9.92 -20.12
CA SER A 65 -7.51 -8.55 -20.25
C SER A 65 -7.68 -7.75 -18.96
N ASN A 66 -8.83 -7.88 -18.29
CA ASN A 66 -9.08 -7.23 -17.01
C ASN A 66 -8.14 -7.74 -15.92
N ARG A 67 -7.89 -9.05 -15.85
CA ARG A 67 -6.92 -9.64 -14.91
C ARG A 67 -5.52 -9.05 -15.09
N GLN A 68 -5.04 -8.92 -16.33
CA GLN A 68 -3.71 -8.34 -16.58
C GLN A 68 -3.64 -6.86 -16.21
N ASN A 69 -4.67 -6.09 -16.56
CA ASN A 69 -4.71 -4.66 -16.23
C ASN A 69 -4.80 -4.42 -14.72
N VAL A 70 -5.66 -5.17 -14.00
CA VAL A 70 -5.77 -5.09 -12.55
C VAL A 70 -4.46 -5.48 -11.88
N LEU A 71 -3.80 -6.56 -12.31
CA LEU A 71 -2.50 -6.98 -11.75
C LEU A 71 -1.43 -5.90 -11.94
N ARG A 72 -1.35 -5.27 -13.13
CA ARG A 72 -0.41 -4.16 -13.37
C ARG A 72 -0.71 -2.95 -12.49
N MET A 73 -1.99 -2.60 -12.34
CA MET A 73 -2.40 -1.44 -11.56
C MET A 73 -2.14 -1.65 -10.07
N VAL A 74 -2.53 -2.80 -9.52
CA VAL A 74 -2.26 -3.20 -8.13
C VAL A 74 -0.75 -3.24 -7.88
N GLY A 75 0.03 -3.87 -8.76
CA GLY A 75 1.48 -3.93 -8.64
C GLY A 75 2.13 -2.55 -8.60
N ARG A 76 1.71 -1.64 -9.49
CA ARG A 76 2.25 -0.27 -9.55
C ARG A 76 1.89 0.54 -8.30
N THR A 77 0.65 0.46 -7.82
CA THR A 77 0.22 1.17 -6.59
C THR A 77 1.00 0.68 -5.37
N TRP A 78 1.09 -0.64 -5.18
CA TRP A 78 1.87 -1.21 -4.07
C TRP A 78 3.35 -0.84 -4.13
N LEU A 79 3.95 -0.85 -5.33
CA LEU A 79 5.35 -0.45 -5.52
C LEU A 79 5.57 1.02 -5.15
N THR A 80 4.65 1.92 -5.51
CA THR A 80 4.78 3.33 -5.10
C THR A 80 4.63 3.52 -3.59
N ILE A 81 3.71 2.79 -2.95
CA ILE A 81 3.50 2.85 -1.49
C ILE A 81 4.76 2.36 -0.77
N THR A 82 5.32 1.22 -1.18
CA THR A 82 6.54 0.68 -0.57
C THR A 82 7.74 1.61 -0.78
N MET A 83 7.91 2.15 -1.98
CA MET A 83 8.98 3.11 -2.28
C MET A 83 8.91 4.36 -1.39
N VAL A 84 7.72 4.96 -1.25
CA VAL A 84 7.52 6.15 -0.41
C VAL A 84 7.79 5.82 1.06
N THR A 85 7.32 4.65 1.53
CA THR A 85 7.53 4.21 2.92
C THR A 85 9.01 4.02 3.24
N VAL A 86 9.75 3.36 2.33
CA VAL A 86 11.19 3.15 2.48
C VAL A 86 11.94 4.47 2.46
N LEU A 87 11.57 5.40 1.57
CA LEU A 87 12.18 6.72 1.50
C LEU A 87 12.00 7.53 2.79
N LEU A 88 10.77 7.57 3.32
CA LEU A 88 10.45 8.26 4.57
C LEU A 88 11.15 7.64 5.78
N THR A 89 11.18 6.31 5.84
CA THR A 89 11.82 5.59 6.96
C THR A 89 13.34 5.72 6.89
N GLY A 90 13.94 5.64 5.69
CA GLY A 90 15.38 5.79 5.50
C GLY A 90 15.87 7.21 5.83
N THR A 91 15.14 8.24 5.40
CA THR A 91 15.48 9.63 5.72
C THR A 91 15.33 9.92 7.21
N SER A 92 14.24 9.48 7.84
CA SER A 92 14.04 9.69 9.28
C SER A 92 15.02 8.88 10.14
N GLY A 93 15.25 7.61 9.80
CA GLY A 93 16.15 6.72 10.52
C GLY A 93 17.61 7.14 10.46
N SER A 94 18.07 7.64 9.30
CA SER A 94 19.45 8.14 9.15
C SER A 94 19.72 9.37 10.00
N VAL A 95 18.73 10.29 10.10
CA VAL A 95 18.81 11.47 10.95
C VAL A 95 18.88 11.09 12.43
N LEU A 96 18.04 10.15 12.88
CA LEU A 96 18.06 9.65 14.26
C LEU A 96 19.41 9.01 14.61
N TRP A 97 19.96 8.20 13.70
CA TRP A 97 21.27 7.58 13.89
C TRP A 97 22.38 8.61 14.06
N TRP A 98 22.40 9.63 13.19
CA TRP A 98 23.39 10.70 13.27
C TRP A 98 23.28 11.51 14.57
N GLN A 99 22.05 11.83 14.99
CA GLN A 99 21.83 12.50 16.28
C GLN A 99 22.32 11.64 17.46
N GLY A 100 22.04 10.34 17.46
CA GLY A 100 22.52 9.41 18.48
C GLY A 100 24.05 9.38 18.58
N LYS A 101 24.76 9.34 17.44
CA LYS A 101 26.22 9.40 17.40
C LYS A 101 26.78 10.69 18.00
N LYS A 102 26.14 11.84 17.70
CA LYS A 102 26.56 13.13 18.29
C LYS A 102 26.33 13.19 19.79
N ILE A 103 25.19 12.68 20.28
CA ILE A 103 24.89 12.65 21.71
C ILE A 103 25.93 11.80 22.46
N LEU A 104 26.27 10.62 21.93
CA LEU A 104 27.25 9.74 22.56
C LEU A 104 28.64 10.40 22.67
N SER A 105 29.11 11.00 21.58
CA SER A 105 30.39 11.72 21.57
C SER A 105 30.38 12.94 22.49
N ASN A 106 29.27 13.67 22.57
CA ASN A 106 29.13 14.81 23.47
C ASN A 106 29.16 14.35 24.93
N THR A 107 28.45 13.27 25.28
CA THR A 107 28.47 12.72 26.66
C THR A 107 29.88 12.29 27.08
N GLU A 108 30.63 11.66 26.19
CA GLU A 108 32.04 11.30 26.45
C GLU A 108 32.91 12.54 26.66
N THR A 109 32.76 13.55 25.79
CA THR A 109 33.51 14.81 25.90
C THR A 109 33.17 15.54 27.19
N ILE A 110 31.89 15.62 27.58
CA ILE A 110 31.45 16.24 28.83
C ILE A 110 32.05 15.50 30.03
N SER A 111 32.10 14.16 29.99
CA SER A 111 32.72 13.36 31.05
C SER A 111 34.20 13.69 31.19
N GLN A 112 34.94 13.74 30.08
CA GLN A 112 36.36 14.10 30.07
C GLN A 112 36.62 15.53 30.52
N GLN A 113 35.77 16.48 30.10
CA GLN A 113 35.83 17.87 30.55
C GLN A 113 35.57 17.98 32.05
N LYS A 114 34.59 17.24 32.57
CA LYS A 114 34.29 17.20 34.00
C LYS A 114 35.46 16.65 34.81
N GLU A 115 36.10 15.59 34.34
CA GLU A 115 37.30 15.04 34.99
C GLU A 115 38.49 16.03 34.95
N SER A 116 38.72 16.65 33.80
CA SER A 116 39.79 17.65 33.63
C SER A 116 39.56 18.87 34.51
N LEU A 117 38.32 19.36 34.59
CA LEU A 117 37.90 20.44 35.49
C LEU A 117 38.08 20.04 36.95
N ALA A 118 37.70 18.82 37.36
CA ALA A 118 37.92 18.34 38.71
C ALA A 118 39.42 18.30 39.06
N ARG A 119 40.26 17.87 38.11
CA ARG A 119 41.73 17.79 38.28
C ARG A 119 42.38 19.17 38.36
N LEU A 120 41.94 20.11 37.52
CA LEU A 120 42.35 21.52 37.58
C LEU A 120 41.92 22.15 38.90
N ASN A 121 40.66 21.97 39.29
CA ASN A 121 40.10 22.47 40.54
C ASN A 121 40.87 21.94 41.77
N ALA A 122 41.25 20.66 41.76
CA ALA A 122 42.08 20.07 42.81
C ALA A 122 43.50 20.67 42.85
N ARG A 123 44.08 21.01 41.70
CA ARG A 123 45.39 21.68 41.63
C ARG A 123 45.34 23.15 42.01
N THR A 124 44.26 23.86 41.68
CA THR A 124 44.09 25.30 41.98
C THR A 124 43.33 25.57 43.27
N TRP A 125 42.92 24.52 43.99
CA TRP A 125 42.18 24.60 45.24
C TRP A 125 40.87 25.42 45.13
N GLY A 126 40.25 25.47 43.94
CA GLY A 126 39.04 26.28 43.73
C GLY A 126 39.28 27.76 43.39
N VAL A 127 40.53 28.20 43.27
CA VAL A 127 40.82 29.57 42.84
C VAL A 127 40.54 29.72 41.34
N THR A 128 39.75 30.73 40.98
CA THR A 128 39.44 31.06 39.59
C THR A 128 39.97 32.44 39.22
N TYR A 129 40.42 32.61 37.99
CA TYR A 129 40.86 33.90 37.47
C TYR A 129 39.71 34.56 36.70
N ARG A 130 39.42 35.82 37.00
CA ARG A 130 38.44 36.64 36.28
C ARG A 130 39.08 37.94 35.81
N SER A 131 38.73 38.37 34.60
CA SER A 131 39.08 39.68 34.07
C SER A 131 37.81 40.41 33.72
N ASP A 132 37.61 41.59 34.26
CA ASP A 132 36.50 42.50 33.94
C ASP A 132 37.05 43.89 33.55
N GLU A 133 36.16 44.85 33.31
CA GLU A 133 36.52 46.23 32.96
C GLU A 133 37.29 46.96 34.09
N HIS A 134 37.25 46.45 35.32
CA HIS A 134 37.90 47.00 36.51
C HIS A 134 39.25 46.32 36.83
N GLY A 135 39.63 45.28 36.09
CA GLY A 135 40.94 44.65 36.18
C GLY A 135 40.92 43.13 36.20
N ARG A 136 42.02 42.55 36.70
CA ARG A 136 42.26 41.11 36.77
C ARG A 136 42.25 40.65 38.22
N PHE A 137 41.36 39.72 38.57
CA PHE A 137 41.13 39.27 39.93
C PHE A 137 41.29 37.76 40.06
N LEU A 138 41.86 37.32 41.18
CA LEU A 138 41.81 35.93 41.62
C LEU A 138 40.64 35.79 42.59
N VAL A 139 39.62 35.03 42.20
CA VAL A 139 38.43 34.76 43.00
C VAL A 139 38.70 33.51 43.83
N LEU A 140 38.62 33.67 45.15
CA LEU A 140 38.82 32.60 46.11
C LEU A 140 37.56 31.73 46.22
N PRO A 141 37.71 30.44 46.51
CA PRO A 141 36.58 29.58 46.85
C PRO A 141 35.90 30.06 48.14
N GLU A 142 34.62 29.73 48.28
CA GLU A 142 33.80 30.14 49.42
C GLU A 142 34.39 29.67 50.77
N GLY A 143 34.44 30.57 51.76
CA GLY A 143 35.01 30.29 53.09
C GLY A 143 36.53 30.38 53.21
N MET A 144 37.23 30.90 52.19
CA MET A 144 38.67 31.16 52.22
C MET A 144 38.98 32.67 52.12
N LYS A 145 39.92 33.15 52.94
CA LYS A 145 40.46 34.50 52.93
C LYS A 145 41.85 34.56 52.30
N ALA A 146 42.13 35.67 51.63
CA ALA A 146 43.41 35.97 51.01
C ALA A 146 44.34 36.68 52.01
N ASP A 147 45.50 36.08 52.30
CA ASP A 147 46.61 36.71 53.02
C ASP A 147 47.70 37.10 52.02
N THR A 148 47.83 38.40 51.73
CA THR A 148 48.63 38.96 50.63
C THR A 148 50.07 39.30 51.01
N ASN A 149 50.49 39.06 52.26
CA ASN A 149 51.82 39.42 52.76
C ASN A 149 52.92 38.39 52.43
N TRP A 150 52.71 37.54 51.43
CA TRP A 150 53.61 36.43 51.11
C TRP A 150 54.37 36.67 49.81
N THR A 151 55.59 36.15 49.73
CA THR A 151 56.38 36.14 48.49
C THR A 151 56.99 34.77 48.26
N VAL A 152 57.14 34.40 46.98
CA VAL A 152 57.74 33.14 46.52
C VAL A 152 58.93 33.48 45.62
N ASN A 153 59.87 32.55 45.45
CA ASN A 153 61.12 32.75 44.69
C ASN A 153 61.98 33.89 45.27
N GLU A 154 62.38 33.76 46.54
CA GLU A 154 63.32 34.69 47.21
C GLU A 154 62.86 36.16 47.15
N GLY A 155 61.56 36.41 47.34
CA GLY A 155 61.00 37.77 47.35
C GLY A 155 60.69 38.36 45.97
N LYS A 156 60.90 37.63 44.88
CA LYS A 156 60.72 38.16 43.52
C LYS A 156 59.28 38.11 43.01
N GLN A 157 58.41 37.30 43.63
CA GLN A 157 57.01 37.16 43.21
C GLN A 157 56.05 37.26 44.40
N ASN A 158 55.12 38.20 44.34
CA ASN A 158 54.04 38.32 45.33
C ASN A 158 53.13 37.11 45.25
N ALA A 159 52.82 36.53 46.41
CA ALA A 159 51.98 35.36 46.55
C ALA A 159 50.86 35.64 47.56
N VAL A 160 49.75 34.94 47.39
CA VAL A 160 48.59 35.03 48.27
C VAL A 160 48.41 33.67 48.93
N ARG A 161 48.46 33.64 50.26
CA ARG A 161 48.16 32.45 51.04
C ARG A 161 46.66 32.38 51.28
N LEU A 162 46.05 31.23 50.99
CA LEU A 162 44.64 30.99 51.27
C LEU A 162 44.51 30.47 52.71
N VAL A 163 43.69 31.12 53.53
CA VAL A 163 43.42 30.73 54.92
C VAL A 163 41.92 30.47 55.07
N ARG A 164 41.54 29.37 55.71
CA ARG A 164 40.14 29.07 55.99
C ARG A 164 39.61 30.03 57.06
N GLU A 165 38.44 30.60 56.81
CA GLU A 165 37.74 31.47 57.78
C GLU A 165 37.21 30.69 58.98
#